data_AF-A0A959UG23-F1
#
_entry.id   AF-A0A959UG23-F1
#
_cell.length_a   1.000
_cell.length_b   1.000
_cell.length_c   1.000
_cell.angle_alpha   90.00
_cell.angle_beta   90.00
_cell.angle_gamma   90.00
#
_symmetry.space_group_name_H-M   'P 1'
#
loop_
_entity.id
_entity.type
_entity.pdbx_description
1 polymer ?
#
loop_
_entity_poly.entity_id
_entity_poly.type
_entity_poly.pdbx_seq_one_letter_code
_entity_poly.pdbx_strand_id
1 'polypeptide(L)'
;PKVGSFDAGFGSSYLARHVGQKKAREIWFLNLQYSAAEAERMGMVNKVVPFDQLEDATVEWCQIMMKRSPMALRMIKMGLNAELDGQAGIQELAGNATLLYYLTDEAQEGKNAFLEKRDPDFKKYPKFP
;
A
#
# COMPACT_ATOMS: atom_id res chain seq x y z
N PRO A 1 23.42 14.00 -7.90
CA PRO A 1 24.33 13.50 -6.86
C PRO A 1 25.39 12.60 -7.48
N LYS A 2 26.64 12.69 -6.97
CA LYS A 2 27.96 12.17 -7.42
C LYS A 2 28.21 11.90 -8.92
N VAL A 3 27.30 11.24 -9.61
CA VAL A 3 27.31 10.87 -11.03
C VAL A 3 26.41 11.75 -11.91
N GLY A 4 25.97 12.91 -11.42
CA GLY A 4 25.16 13.85 -12.20
C GLY A 4 23.67 13.47 -12.38
N SER A 5 23.13 12.56 -11.56
CA SER A 5 21.72 12.13 -11.60
C SER A 5 21.03 12.25 -10.24
N PHE A 6 19.70 12.29 -10.18
CA PHE A 6 18.87 12.32 -8.96
C PHE A 6 17.50 11.65 -9.19
N ASP A 7 16.86 11.21 -8.11
CA ASP A 7 15.43 10.88 -8.10
C ASP A 7 14.71 11.75 -7.06
N ALA A 8 13.96 12.74 -7.54
CA ALA A 8 13.16 13.66 -6.72
C ALA A 8 11.69 13.21 -6.54
N GLY A 9 11.33 12.02 -7.07
CA GLY A 9 10.04 11.37 -6.83
C GLY A 9 10.09 10.51 -5.57
N PHE A 10 9.68 9.23 -5.69
CA PHE A 10 9.66 8.31 -4.55
C PHE A 10 11.04 8.07 -3.94
N GLY A 11 12.12 8.13 -4.72
CA GLY A 11 13.47 8.07 -4.17
C GLY A 11 13.74 9.14 -3.09
N SER A 12 13.04 10.28 -3.13
CA SER A 12 13.16 11.36 -2.13
C SER A 12 11.99 11.40 -1.14
N SER A 13 10.76 11.54 -1.64
CA SER A 13 9.58 11.76 -0.79
C SER A 13 9.22 10.51 0.02
N TYR A 14 9.19 9.35 -0.63
CA TYR A 14 8.84 8.07 0.00
C TYR A 14 9.95 7.62 0.96
N LEU A 15 11.21 7.77 0.57
CA LEU A 15 12.36 7.53 1.47
C LEU A 15 12.22 8.33 2.77
N ALA A 16 11.89 9.63 2.69
CA ALA A 16 11.72 10.47 3.87
C ALA A 16 10.57 10.02 4.78
N ARG A 17 9.58 9.29 4.26
CA ARG A 17 8.48 8.69 5.05
C ARG A 17 8.91 7.43 5.81
N HIS A 18 10.01 6.80 5.40
CA HIS A 18 10.58 5.63 6.07
C HIS A 18 11.62 6.05 7.12
N VAL A 19 12.63 6.82 6.70
CA VAL A 19 13.79 7.14 7.55
C VAL A 19 13.74 8.54 8.18
N GLY A 20 12.71 9.32 7.86
CA GLY A 20 12.57 10.71 8.29
C GLY A 20 13.37 11.72 7.44
N GLN A 21 12.95 12.99 7.50
CA GLN A 21 13.52 14.07 6.68
C GLN A 21 15.03 14.28 6.88
N LYS A 22 15.54 14.11 8.10
CA LYS A 22 16.97 14.29 8.39
C LYS A 22 17.82 13.24 7.67
N LYS A 23 17.46 11.96 7.79
CA LYS A 23 18.22 10.86 7.17
C LYS A 23 18.05 10.81 5.66
N ALA A 24 16.87 11.08 5.12
CA ALA A 24 16.69 11.14 3.67
C ALA A 24 17.59 12.21 3.01
N ARG A 25 17.72 13.38 3.63
CA ARG A 25 18.64 14.44 3.15
C ARG A 25 20.10 14.04 3.29
N GLU A 26 20.48 13.42 4.40
CA GLU A 26 21.84 12.87 4.62
C GLU A 26 22.22 11.88 3.51
N ILE A 27 21.34 10.91 3.21
CA ILE A 27 21.53 9.91 2.15
C ILE A 27 21.72 10.59 0.78
N TRP A 28 20.82 11.48 0.40
CA TRP A 28 20.86 12.11 -0.92
C TRP A 28 22.01 13.09 -1.12
N PHE A 29 22.40 13.83 -0.07
CA PHE A 29 23.40 14.89 -0.19
C PHE A 29 24.81 14.38 -0.02
N LEU A 30 25.04 13.40 0.85
CA LEU A 30 26.39 12.89 1.13
C LEU A 30 26.76 11.67 0.27
N ASN A 31 25.77 10.96 -0.28
CA ASN A 31 25.98 9.75 -1.10
C ASN A 31 26.93 8.72 -0.43
N LEU A 32 26.82 8.57 0.89
CA LEU A 32 27.53 7.58 1.68
C LEU A 32 26.88 6.20 1.54
N GLN A 33 27.65 5.17 1.88
CA GLN A 33 27.16 3.80 2.00
C GLN A 33 26.76 3.53 3.46
N TYR A 34 25.73 2.69 3.62
CA TYR A 34 25.22 2.29 4.94
C TYR A 34 25.18 0.76 5.01
N SER A 35 25.61 0.21 6.14
CA SER A 35 25.52 -1.21 6.45
C SER A 35 24.07 -1.65 6.69
N ALA A 36 23.82 -2.96 6.63
CA ALA A 36 22.50 -3.53 6.94
C ALA A 36 22.01 -3.11 8.34
N ALA A 37 22.89 -3.12 9.34
CA ALA A 37 22.56 -2.73 10.70
C ALA A 37 22.22 -1.22 10.83
N GLU A 38 22.89 -0.35 10.06
CA GLU A 38 22.53 1.08 10.01
C GLU A 38 21.18 1.29 9.34
N ALA A 39 20.92 0.59 8.23
CA ALA A 39 19.66 0.64 7.51
C ALA A 39 18.47 0.20 8.39
N GLU A 40 18.64 -0.85 9.19
CA GLU A 40 17.62 -1.32 10.14
C GLU A 40 17.38 -0.30 11.26
N ARG A 41 18.45 0.23 11.88
CA ARG A 41 18.33 1.24 12.94
C ARG A 41 17.62 2.52 12.49
N MET A 42 17.75 2.90 11.21
CA MET A 42 17.08 4.08 10.66
C MET A 42 15.68 3.77 10.08
N GLY A 43 15.21 2.52 10.12
CA GLY A 43 13.91 2.12 9.60
C GLY A 43 13.83 1.97 8.07
N MET A 44 14.98 1.85 7.39
CA MET A 44 15.03 1.64 5.94
C MET A 44 14.70 0.19 5.56
N VAL A 45 15.09 -0.78 6.40
CA VAL A 45 14.78 -2.20 6.22
C VAL A 45 14.08 -2.73 7.47
N ASN A 46 13.26 -3.77 7.33
CA ASN A 46 12.44 -4.27 8.43
C ASN A 46 13.16 -5.26 9.35
N LYS A 47 14.14 -6.03 8.83
CA LYS A 47 14.88 -7.06 9.59
C LYS A 47 16.23 -7.35 8.94
N VAL A 48 17.27 -7.54 9.75
CA VAL A 48 18.59 -8.02 9.32
C VAL A 48 18.83 -9.45 9.82
N VAL A 49 19.32 -10.32 8.93
CA VAL A 49 19.65 -11.72 9.23
C VAL A 49 21.00 -12.10 8.61
N PRO A 50 21.66 -13.19 9.09
CA PRO A 50 22.80 -13.77 8.40
C PRO A 50 22.50 -14.09 6.93
N PHE A 51 23.51 -13.97 6.07
CA PHE A 51 23.34 -14.12 4.63
C PHE A 51 22.77 -15.49 4.23
N ASP A 52 23.22 -16.55 4.90
CA ASP A 52 22.76 -17.93 4.71
C ASP A 52 21.32 -18.19 5.18
N GLN A 53 20.70 -17.25 5.89
CA GLN A 53 19.31 -17.33 6.37
C GLN A 53 18.36 -16.36 5.66
N LEU A 54 18.85 -15.60 4.68
CA LEU A 54 18.06 -14.56 4.00
C LEU A 54 16.80 -15.12 3.35
N GLU A 55 16.93 -16.26 2.65
CA GLU A 55 15.81 -16.89 1.97
C GLU A 55 14.80 -17.44 2.97
N ASP A 56 15.26 -18.16 4.00
CA ASP A 56 14.40 -18.74 5.04
C ASP A 56 13.58 -17.67 5.75
N ALA A 57 14.21 -16.57 6.18
CA ALA A 57 13.51 -15.45 6.83
C ALA A 57 12.50 -14.76 5.89
N THR A 58 12.83 -14.66 4.60
CA THR A 58 11.94 -14.08 3.59
C THR A 58 10.71 -14.98 3.38
N VAL A 59 10.92 -16.28 3.21
CA VAL A 59 9.85 -17.27 3.02
C VAL A 59 8.96 -17.35 4.26
N GLU A 60 9.54 -17.30 5.45
CA GLU A 60 8.78 -17.25 6.71
C GLU A 60 7.77 -16.08 6.70
N TRP A 61 8.21 -14.87 6.34
CA TRP A 61 7.34 -13.69 6.28
C TRP A 61 6.25 -13.81 5.22
N CYS A 62 6.58 -14.35 4.05
CA CYS A 62 5.61 -14.67 3.01
C CYS A 62 4.55 -15.65 3.54
N GLN A 63 4.97 -16.74 4.20
CA GLN A 63 4.06 -17.72 4.80
C GLN A 63 3.16 -17.11 5.89
N ILE A 64 3.67 -16.15 6.67
CA ILE A 64 2.86 -15.40 7.62
C ILE A 64 1.77 -14.59 6.89
N MET A 65 2.13 -13.86 5.83
CA MET A 65 1.16 -13.06 5.05
C MET A 65 0.14 -13.93 4.30
N MET A 66 0.52 -15.11 3.82
CA MET A 66 -0.39 -16.06 3.17
C MET A 66 -1.51 -16.55 4.10
N LYS A 67 -1.31 -16.45 5.43
CA LYS A 67 -2.33 -16.77 6.44
C LYS A 67 -3.21 -15.57 6.80
N ARG A 68 -3.24 -14.50 5.99
CA ARG A 68 -4.05 -13.28 6.20
C ARG A 68 -5.06 -13.12 5.06
N SER A 69 -6.15 -12.40 5.31
CA SER A 69 -7.15 -12.11 4.28
C SER A 69 -6.52 -11.34 3.12
N PRO A 70 -6.52 -11.88 1.88
CA PRO A 70 -5.95 -11.18 0.73
C PRO A 70 -6.64 -9.84 0.46
N MET A 71 -7.95 -9.77 0.71
CA MET A 71 -8.72 -8.54 0.56
C MET A 71 -8.32 -7.50 1.63
N ALA A 72 -8.17 -7.91 2.89
CA ALA A 72 -7.74 -7.00 3.95
C ALA A 72 -6.34 -6.45 3.69
N LEU A 73 -5.38 -7.31 3.31
CA LEU A 73 -4.03 -6.89 2.95
C LEU A 73 -4.02 -5.88 1.80
N ARG A 74 -4.84 -6.15 0.77
CA ARG A 74 -5.01 -5.24 -0.37
C ARG A 74 -5.53 -3.87 0.07
N MET A 75 -6.61 -3.83 0.85
CA MET A 75 -7.22 -2.57 1.31
C MET A 75 -6.27 -1.77 2.21
N ILE A 76 -5.51 -2.43 3.09
CA ILE A 76 -4.50 -1.78 3.94
C ILE A 76 -3.39 -1.17 3.07
N LYS A 77 -2.86 -1.90 2.09
CA LYS A 77 -1.82 -1.40 1.18
C LYS A 77 -2.30 -0.13 0.45
N MET A 78 -3.53 -0.13 -0.05
CA MET A 78 -4.12 1.02 -0.75
C MET A 78 -4.34 2.21 0.18
N GLY A 79 -4.79 1.96 1.41
CA GLY A 79 -4.91 3.02 2.42
C GLY A 79 -3.56 3.67 2.75
N LEU A 80 -2.50 2.87 2.86
CA LEU A 80 -1.13 3.38 3.06
C LEU A 80 -0.64 4.19 1.85
N ASN A 81 -0.91 3.73 0.63
CA ASN A 81 -0.58 4.48 -0.59
C ASN A 81 -1.33 5.81 -0.68
N ALA A 82 -2.63 5.82 -0.34
CA ALA A 82 -3.48 7.01 -0.39
C ALA A 82 -3.00 8.16 0.50
N GLU A 83 -2.30 7.87 1.61
CA GLU A 83 -1.71 8.90 2.47
C GLU A 83 -0.63 9.73 1.74
N LEU A 84 0.09 9.12 0.80
CA LEU A 84 1.24 9.73 0.14
C LEU A 84 0.96 10.16 -1.29
N ASP A 85 0.14 9.41 -2.00
CA ASP A 85 -0.08 9.58 -3.44
C ASP A 85 -1.30 10.47 -3.74
N GLY A 86 -1.97 10.98 -2.70
CA GLY A 86 -3.11 11.87 -2.83
C GLY A 86 -4.21 11.29 -3.71
N GLN A 87 -4.60 12.01 -4.76
CA GLN A 87 -5.68 11.57 -5.67
C GLN A 87 -5.39 10.23 -6.34
N ALA A 88 -4.14 9.92 -6.66
CA ALA A 88 -3.78 8.65 -7.31
C ALA A 88 -3.98 7.46 -6.34
N GLY A 89 -3.55 7.59 -5.10
CA GLY A 89 -3.78 6.54 -4.09
C GLY A 89 -5.25 6.44 -3.68
N ILE A 90 -5.98 7.57 -3.60
CA ILE A 90 -7.43 7.57 -3.37
C ILE A 90 -8.16 6.86 -4.51
N GLN A 91 -7.74 7.04 -5.77
CA GLN A 91 -8.32 6.34 -6.92
C GLN A 91 -8.19 4.81 -6.77
N GLU A 92 -7.02 4.32 -6.37
CA GLU A 92 -6.79 2.88 -6.16
C GLU A 92 -7.70 2.31 -5.07
N LEU A 93 -7.79 3.02 -3.94
CA LEU A 93 -8.65 2.67 -2.80
C LEU A 93 -10.13 2.67 -3.20
N ALA A 94 -10.60 3.74 -3.84
CA ALA A 94 -11.98 3.89 -4.29
C ALA A 94 -12.36 2.84 -5.33
N GLY A 95 -11.44 2.48 -6.24
CA GLY A 95 -11.67 1.41 -7.22
C GLY A 95 -11.94 0.05 -6.56
N ASN A 96 -11.25 -0.26 -5.47
CA ASN A 96 -11.47 -1.51 -4.72
C ASN A 96 -12.70 -1.45 -3.83
N ALA A 97 -13.05 -0.28 -3.28
CA ALA A 97 -14.34 -0.08 -2.64
C ALA A 97 -15.50 -0.31 -3.62
N THR A 98 -15.39 0.20 -4.86
CA THR A 98 -16.37 -0.06 -5.93
C THR A 98 -16.46 -1.54 -6.29
N LEU A 99 -15.32 -2.24 -6.39
CA LEU A 99 -15.30 -3.69 -6.60
C LEU A 99 -16.07 -4.42 -5.49
N LEU A 100 -15.81 -4.09 -4.23
CA LEU A 100 -16.50 -4.69 -3.08
C LEU A 100 -18.00 -4.37 -3.10
N TYR A 101 -18.37 -3.13 -3.41
CA TYR A 101 -19.76 -2.72 -3.53
C TYR A 101 -20.49 -3.52 -4.61
N TYR A 102 -19.86 -3.75 -5.77
CA TYR A 102 -20.45 -4.58 -6.84
C TYR A 102 -20.70 -6.04 -6.46
N LEU A 103 -20.08 -6.55 -5.40
CA LEU A 103 -20.37 -7.90 -4.89
C LEU A 103 -21.59 -7.94 -3.95
N THR A 104 -22.16 -6.79 -3.57
CA THR A 104 -23.32 -6.71 -2.67
C THR A 104 -24.64 -6.86 -3.42
N ASP A 105 -25.67 -7.36 -2.71
CA ASP A 105 -27.01 -7.48 -3.27
C ASP A 105 -27.62 -6.12 -3.65
N GLU A 106 -27.27 -5.04 -2.94
CA GLU A 106 -27.74 -3.68 -3.24
C GLU A 106 -27.24 -3.21 -4.62
N ALA A 107 -25.96 -3.43 -4.93
CA ALA A 107 -25.42 -3.11 -6.23
C ALA A 107 -26.04 -3.96 -7.35
N GLN A 108 -26.30 -5.25 -7.08
CA GLN A 108 -26.95 -6.14 -8.04
C GLN A 108 -28.39 -5.70 -8.34
N GLU A 109 -29.15 -5.21 -7.34
CA GLU A 109 -30.49 -4.64 -7.58
C GLU A 109 -30.47 -3.47 -8.54
N GLY A 110 -29.54 -2.52 -8.35
CA GLY A 110 -29.40 -1.38 -9.26
C GLY A 110 -29.13 -1.82 -10.70
N LYS A 111 -28.21 -2.78 -10.89
CA LYS A 111 -27.91 -3.37 -12.20
C LYS A 111 -29.12 -4.09 -12.80
N ASN A 112 -29.80 -4.93 -12.04
CA ASN A 112 -30.92 -5.73 -12.52
C ASN A 112 -32.12 -4.87 -12.88
N ALA A 113 -32.46 -3.88 -12.06
CA ALA A 113 -33.54 -2.92 -12.33
C ALA A 113 -33.30 -2.16 -13.64
N PHE A 114 -32.06 -1.74 -13.90
CA PHE A 114 -31.68 -1.11 -15.17
C PHE A 114 -31.90 -2.04 -16.37
N LEU A 115 -31.46 -3.30 -16.28
CA LEU A 115 -31.65 -4.30 -17.35
C LEU A 115 -33.13 -4.63 -17.58
N GLU A 116 -33.91 -4.68 -16.51
CA GLU A 116 -35.35 -4.97 -16.51
C GLU A 116 -36.20 -3.73 -16.84
N LYS A 117 -35.58 -2.55 -17.02
CA LYS A 117 -36.25 -1.26 -17.31
C LYS A 117 -37.35 -0.91 -16.29
N ARG A 118 -37.09 -1.21 -15.02
CA ARG A 118 -37.94 -0.85 -13.89
C ARG A 118 -37.17 0.05 -12.92
N ASP A 119 -37.91 0.69 -12.02
CA ASP A 119 -37.29 1.39 -10.91
C ASP A 119 -36.65 0.38 -9.92
N PRO A 120 -35.47 0.69 -9.35
CA PRO A 120 -34.85 -0.14 -8.32
C PRO A 120 -35.56 0.03 -6.97
N ASP A 121 -35.63 -1.04 -6.18
CA ASP A 121 -36.09 -0.98 -4.79
C ASP A 121 -34.93 -1.18 -3.81
N PHE A 122 -34.33 -0.06 -3.37
CA PHE A 122 -33.27 -0.06 -2.38
C PHE A 122 -33.77 -0.07 -0.93
N LYS A 123 -35.08 0.07 -0.68
CA LYS A 123 -35.62 0.16 0.70
C LYS A 123 -35.45 -1.14 1.48
N LYS A 124 -35.27 -2.26 0.78
CA LYS A 124 -35.07 -3.60 1.35
C LYS A 124 -33.67 -3.86 1.93
N TYR A 125 -32.71 -2.96 1.69
CA TYR A 125 -31.34 -3.12 2.19
C TYR A 125 -31.11 -2.35 3.50
N PRO A 126 -30.31 -2.90 4.43
CA PRO A 126 -30.03 -2.25 5.71
C PRO A 126 -29.24 -0.96 5.50
N LYS A 127 -29.63 0.09 6.23
CA LYS A 127 -28.87 1.34 6.30
C LYS A 127 -28.00 1.32 7.55
N PHE A 128 -26.70 1.42 7.37
CA PHE A 128 -25.76 1.58 8.49
C PHE A 128 -25.72 3.05 8.94
N PRO A 129 -25.60 3.33 10.26
CA PRO A 129 -25.60 4.68 10.82
C PRO A 129 -24.35 5.48 10.46
#